data_AF-A0A357EZT2-F1
#
_entry.id   AF-A0A357EZT2-F1
#
_cell.length_a   1.000
_cell.length_b   1.000
_cell.length_c   1.000
_cell.angle_alpha   90.00
_cell.angle_beta   90.00
_cell.angle_gamma   90.00
#
_symmetry.space_group_name_H-M   'P 1'
#
loop_
_entity.id
_entity.type
_entity.pdbx_description
1 polymer ?
#
loop_
_entity_poly.entity_id
_entity_poly.type
_entity_poly.pdbx_seq_one_letter_code
_entity_poly.pdbx_strand_id
1 'polypeptide(L)'
;MQTAILIGALASALVLGPLLIWLNDANKYYVKVDPTVFAAEFRVTEDMLSRSNGTFTSEKAGGKYRDDEANYRVWHNTQASNGLVGMYLIDTQGRPAYYVDPTINGVIKEDEDGNKLNRYDAPKTVLMSYIIKGILSQELPWGLILIGGMIAIVLELSGVPSLAFAVGIYLPISASSPIFVGGMVRWAVDLYLRRKLASKNLTEEQVIAETDKSNGVLLASGYIAGGSVAGILIAIFAFLPMLERIQSGFGKWAKAANPFYAGEWADLLSLIPIAILALFLFFVGREVILSGRRSDPFE
;
A
#
# COMPACT_ATOMS: atom_id res chain seq x y z
N MET A 1 7.50 10.63 -24.69
CA MET A 1 6.71 9.95 -23.64
C MET A 1 7.44 8.73 -23.07
N GLN A 2 7.92 7.78 -23.90
CA GLN A 2 8.66 6.59 -23.42
C GLN A 2 9.96 6.89 -22.65
N THR A 3 10.76 7.87 -23.08
CA THR A 3 11.99 8.27 -22.36
C THR A 3 11.73 8.83 -20.97
N ALA A 4 10.67 9.63 -20.81
CA ALA A 4 10.27 10.17 -19.51
C ALA A 4 9.76 9.08 -18.55
N ILE A 5 9.02 8.09 -19.07
CA ILE A 5 8.59 6.92 -18.29
C ILE A 5 9.80 6.09 -17.86
N LEU A 6 10.77 5.86 -18.76
CA LEU A 6 11.99 5.12 -18.46
C LEU A 6 12.82 5.82 -17.37
N ILE A 7 13.03 7.14 -17.50
CA ILE A 7 13.76 7.95 -16.53
C ILE A 7 13.02 7.96 -15.18
N GLY A 8 11.70 8.15 -15.18
CA GLY A 8 10.90 8.15 -13.95
C GLY A 8 10.92 6.80 -13.24
N ALA A 9 10.80 5.69 -13.99
CA ALA A 9 10.88 4.35 -13.44
C ALA A 9 12.27 4.04 -12.86
N LEU A 10 13.34 4.43 -13.57
CA LEU A 10 14.72 4.23 -13.12
C LEU A 10 15.04 5.07 -11.87
N ALA A 11 14.64 6.34 -11.85
CA ALA A 11 14.78 7.20 -10.69
C ALA A 11 14.01 6.65 -9.47
N SER A 12 12.79 6.17 -9.68
CA SER A 12 11.99 5.55 -8.62
C SER A 12 12.65 4.28 -8.07
N ALA A 13 13.16 3.40 -8.94
CA ALA A 13 13.87 2.18 -8.51
C ALA A 13 15.15 2.51 -7.73
N LEU A 14 15.92 3.51 -8.18
CA LEU A 14 17.16 3.92 -7.55
C LEU A 14 16.95 4.57 -6.18
N VAL A 15 15.81 5.22 -5.96
CA VAL A 15 15.45 5.83 -4.67
C VAL A 15 14.79 4.81 -3.75
N LEU A 16 13.81 4.04 -4.23
CA LEU A 16 13.05 3.10 -3.42
C LEU A 16 13.89 1.90 -2.97
N GLY A 17 14.77 1.36 -3.81
CA GLY A 17 15.58 0.18 -3.46
C GLY A 17 16.42 0.39 -2.19
N PRO A 18 17.32 1.39 -2.16
CA PRO A 18 18.10 1.72 -0.97
C PRO A 18 17.24 2.12 0.22
N LEU A 19 16.14 2.87 -0.01
CA LEU A 19 15.23 3.27 1.06
C LEU A 19 14.55 2.06 1.72
N LEU A 20 14.13 1.07 0.94
CA LEU A 20 13.53 -0.16 1.44
C LEU A 20 14.52 -1.01 2.22
N ILE A 21 15.76 -1.12 1.73
CA ILE A 21 16.84 -1.82 2.46
C ILE A 21 17.10 -1.11 3.79
N TRP A 22 17.29 0.21 3.75
CA TRP A 22 17.51 1.02 4.95
C TRP A 22 16.36 0.92 5.95
N LEU A 23 15.11 1.01 5.48
CA LEU A 23 13.92 0.89 6.34
C LEU A 23 13.81 -0.51 6.95
N ASN A 24 14.12 -1.56 6.18
CA ASN A 24 14.08 -2.93 6.66
C ASN A 24 15.17 -3.19 7.70
N ASP A 25 16.37 -2.61 7.51
CA ASP A 25 17.52 -2.78 8.40
C ASP A 25 17.44 -1.90 9.67
N ALA A 26 16.81 -0.73 9.61
CA ALA A 26 16.79 0.24 10.71
C ALA A 26 16.08 -0.25 11.98
N ASN A 27 15.12 -1.19 11.87
CA ASN A 27 14.32 -1.69 12.99
C ASN A 27 14.16 -3.23 12.96
N LYS A 28 15.22 -3.96 12.57
CA LYS A 28 15.24 -5.42 12.75
C LYS A 28 15.09 -5.76 14.23
N TYR A 29 14.22 -6.72 14.52
CA TYR A 29 14.04 -7.23 15.87
C TYR A 29 14.65 -8.62 15.97
N TYR A 30 15.43 -8.84 17.01
CA TYR A 30 16.15 -10.09 17.24
C TYR A 30 15.49 -10.79 18.42
N VAL A 31 15.20 -12.08 18.29
CA VAL A 31 14.64 -12.91 19.36
C VAL A 31 15.54 -14.10 19.59
N LYS A 32 15.83 -14.41 20.86
CA LYS A 32 16.58 -15.63 21.19
C LYS A 32 15.71 -16.85 20.90
N VAL A 33 16.26 -17.78 20.13
CA VAL A 33 15.57 -19.02 19.83
C VAL A 33 15.63 -19.91 21.07
N ASP A 34 14.47 -20.29 21.60
CA ASP A 34 14.42 -21.24 22.70
C ASP A 34 14.91 -22.63 22.22
N PRO A 35 15.83 -23.29 22.95
CA PRO A 35 16.39 -24.58 22.56
C PRO A 35 15.35 -25.71 22.42
N THR A 36 14.11 -25.50 22.84
CA THR A 36 13.00 -26.46 22.67
C THR A 36 12.29 -26.37 21.31
N VAL A 37 12.46 -25.27 20.58
CA VAL A 37 11.81 -25.05 19.27
C VAL A 37 12.40 -25.95 18.18
N PHE A 38 13.67 -26.32 18.34
CA PHE A 38 14.38 -27.22 17.44
C PHE A 38 14.74 -28.51 18.18
N ALA A 39 14.70 -29.65 17.50
CA ALA A 39 15.20 -30.90 18.07
C ALA A 39 16.68 -30.70 18.49
N ALA A 40 17.08 -31.20 19.66
CA ALA A 40 18.42 -30.97 20.23
C ALA A 40 19.59 -31.41 19.32
N GLU A 41 19.30 -32.27 18.33
CA GLU A 41 20.27 -32.75 17.34
C GLU A 41 20.27 -31.98 16.01
N PHE A 42 19.35 -31.02 15.82
CA PHE A 42 19.26 -30.25 14.59
C PHE A 42 20.47 -29.31 14.44
N ARG A 43 21.28 -29.57 13.42
CA ARG A 43 22.39 -28.70 13.02
C ARG A 43 22.20 -28.26 11.59
N VAL A 44 22.33 -26.97 11.36
CA VAL A 44 22.30 -26.41 10.00
C VAL A 44 23.65 -26.67 9.35
N THR A 45 23.66 -27.48 8.29
CA THR A 45 24.87 -27.81 7.52
C THR A 45 25.29 -26.64 6.63
N GLU A 46 26.56 -26.62 6.21
CA GLU A 46 27.16 -25.51 5.45
C GLU A 46 26.54 -25.28 4.06
N ASP A 47 25.75 -26.23 3.58
CA ASP A 47 25.01 -26.17 2.31
C ASP A 47 23.72 -25.36 2.41
N MET A 48 23.17 -25.23 3.62
CA MET A 48 21.95 -24.45 3.88
C MET A 48 22.26 -22.99 4.21
N LEU A 49 23.52 -22.64 4.47
CA LEU A 49 23.93 -21.28 4.82
C LEU A 49 23.87 -20.35 3.62
N SER A 50 23.38 -19.13 3.84
CA SER A 50 23.32 -18.08 2.82
C SER A 50 24.73 -17.65 2.42
N ARG A 51 24.99 -17.60 1.10
CA ARG A 51 26.25 -17.12 0.53
C ARG A 51 25.99 -15.92 -0.37
N SER A 52 26.78 -14.87 -0.20
CA SER A 52 26.80 -13.70 -1.08
C SER A 52 28.18 -13.59 -1.71
N ASN A 53 28.27 -13.51 -3.03
CA ASN A 53 29.54 -13.45 -3.78
C ASN A 53 30.57 -14.54 -3.42
N GLY A 54 30.11 -15.74 -3.06
CA GLY A 54 30.98 -16.89 -2.76
C GLY A 54 31.49 -16.95 -1.30
N THR A 55 31.17 -15.99 -0.44
CA THR A 55 31.45 -16.02 0.99
C THR A 55 30.17 -16.19 1.82
N PHE A 56 30.29 -16.79 3.01
CA PHE A 56 29.15 -16.94 3.92
C PHE A 56 28.67 -15.56 4.38
N THR A 57 27.37 -15.31 4.25
CA THR A 57 26.75 -14.09 4.78
C THR A 57 26.81 -14.16 6.30
N SER A 58 27.43 -13.16 6.92
CA SER A 58 27.52 -13.04 8.38
C SER A 58 26.90 -11.74 8.84
N GLU A 59 26.15 -11.81 9.94
CA GLU A 59 25.45 -10.67 10.52
C GLU A 59 25.59 -10.73 12.05
N LYS A 60 25.76 -9.56 12.67
CA LYS A 60 25.79 -9.41 14.13
C LYS A 60 24.38 -9.21 14.67
N ALA A 61 24.12 -9.71 15.88
CA ALA A 61 22.87 -9.43 16.57
C ALA A 61 22.77 -7.92 16.91
N GLY A 62 21.63 -7.31 16.59
CA GLY A 62 21.37 -5.89 16.84
C GLY A 62 20.36 -5.66 17.98
N GLY A 63 19.96 -4.41 18.18
CA GLY A 63 18.95 -4.04 19.17
C GLY A 63 19.38 -4.33 20.62
N LYS A 64 18.55 -5.05 21.38
CA LYS A 64 18.78 -5.43 22.79
C LYS A 64 19.98 -6.36 22.99
N TYR A 65 20.46 -7.01 21.93
CA TYR A 65 21.62 -7.91 21.96
C TYR A 65 22.86 -7.33 21.26
N ARG A 66 22.92 -6.00 21.10
CA ARG A 66 24.07 -5.31 20.49
C ARG A 66 25.40 -5.48 21.24
N ASP A 67 25.33 -5.87 22.52
CA ASP A 67 26.49 -6.17 23.36
C ASP A 67 27.14 -7.54 23.02
N ASP A 68 26.47 -8.35 22.18
CA ASP A 68 27.01 -9.62 21.69
C ASP A 68 27.93 -9.35 20.48
N GLU A 69 29.24 -9.41 20.70
CA GLU A 69 30.24 -9.18 19.64
C GLU A 69 30.39 -10.38 18.67
N ALA A 70 29.71 -11.50 18.94
CA ALA A 70 29.82 -12.71 18.13
C ALA A 70 29.30 -12.48 16.70
N ASN A 71 30.04 -13.04 15.73
CA ASN A 71 29.65 -12.98 14.33
C ASN A 71 28.91 -14.26 13.94
N TYR A 72 27.63 -14.14 13.61
CA TYR A 72 26.77 -15.27 13.31
C TYR A 72 26.64 -15.49 11.80
N ARG A 73 26.47 -16.75 11.38
CA ARG A 73 26.19 -17.09 9.98
C ARG A 73 24.69 -17.02 9.70
N VAL A 74 24.30 -16.59 8.52
CA VAL A 74 22.88 -16.40 8.17
C VAL A 74 22.30 -17.64 7.49
N TRP A 75 21.14 -18.10 7.97
CA TRP A 75 20.31 -19.11 7.32
C TRP A 75 18.91 -18.60 7.08
N HIS A 76 18.37 -18.87 5.90
CA HIS A 76 16.98 -18.59 5.57
C HIS A 76 16.20 -19.90 5.63
N ASN A 77 15.42 -20.08 6.69
CA ASN A 77 14.53 -21.22 6.77
C ASN A 77 13.34 -21.01 5.84
N THR A 78 13.19 -21.87 4.83
CA THR A 78 12.06 -21.87 3.89
C THR A 78 10.99 -22.91 4.25
N GLN A 79 11.26 -23.78 5.22
CA GLN A 79 10.39 -24.89 5.60
C GLN A 79 9.70 -24.61 6.94
N ALA A 80 8.37 -24.55 6.91
CA ALA A 80 7.56 -24.32 8.12
C ALA A 80 7.61 -25.50 9.11
N SER A 81 8.06 -26.69 8.69
CA SER A 81 8.24 -27.86 9.55
C SER A 81 9.34 -27.70 10.59
N ASN A 82 10.34 -26.86 10.29
CA ASN A 82 11.54 -26.70 11.10
C ASN A 82 11.47 -25.44 11.98
N GLY A 83 10.30 -24.82 12.14
CA GLY A 83 10.11 -23.56 12.87
C GLY A 83 9.59 -22.44 11.98
N LEU A 84 9.56 -21.21 12.52
CA LEU A 84 9.09 -20.04 11.77
C LEU A 84 9.93 -19.83 10.51
N VAL A 85 9.27 -19.60 9.38
CA VAL A 85 9.91 -19.32 8.10
C VAL A 85 10.49 -17.91 8.16
N GLY A 86 11.81 -17.78 8.02
CA GLY A 86 12.49 -16.50 8.12
C GLY A 86 13.99 -16.64 8.30
N MET A 87 14.63 -15.53 8.65
CA MET A 87 16.08 -15.44 8.79
C MET A 87 16.49 -15.85 10.21
N TYR A 88 17.48 -16.73 10.32
CA TYR A 88 18.10 -17.15 11.57
C TYR A 88 19.59 -16.85 11.56
N LEU A 89 20.11 -16.43 12.72
CA LEU A 89 21.52 -16.32 13.01
C LEU A 89 21.99 -17.62 13.66
N ILE A 90 23.00 -18.24 13.06
CA ILE A 90 23.55 -19.52 13.47
C ILE A 90 24.92 -19.30 14.08
N ASP A 91 25.12 -19.91 15.25
CA ASP A 91 26.39 -19.91 15.95
C ASP A 91 27.43 -20.81 15.25
N THR A 92 28.70 -20.66 15.60
CA THR A 92 29.84 -21.46 15.12
C THR A 92 29.64 -22.98 15.24
N GLN A 93 28.74 -23.42 16.13
CA GLN A 93 28.38 -24.83 16.32
C GLN A 93 27.24 -25.32 15.41
N GLY A 94 26.71 -24.48 14.51
CA GLY A 94 25.63 -24.84 13.58
C GLY A 94 24.23 -24.80 14.21
N ARG A 95 24.06 -24.17 15.37
CA ARG A 95 22.78 -24.04 16.09
C ARG A 95 22.14 -22.66 15.87
N PRO A 96 20.81 -22.57 15.63
CA PRO A 96 20.12 -21.29 15.53
C PRO A 96 20.10 -20.60 16.91
N ALA A 97 20.75 -19.43 17.00
CA ALA A 97 20.86 -18.65 18.23
C ALA A 97 19.81 -17.53 18.28
N TYR A 98 19.60 -16.83 17.16
CA TYR A 98 18.62 -15.75 17.07
C TYR A 98 17.74 -15.89 15.83
N TYR A 99 16.46 -15.54 15.98
CA TYR A 99 15.56 -15.29 14.87
C TYR A 99 15.56 -13.78 14.57
N VAL A 100 15.75 -13.42 13.30
CA VAL A 100 15.79 -12.03 12.83
C VAL A 100 14.47 -11.72 12.16
N ASP A 101 13.64 -10.93 12.83
CA ASP A 101 12.33 -10.54 12.33
C ASP A 101 12.41 -9.17 11.62
N PRO A 102 12.20 -9.11 10.29
CA PRO A 102 12.33 -7.89 9.51
C PRO A 102 11.28 -6.84 9.88
N THR A 103 11.60 -5.56 9.62
CA THR A 103 10.67 -4.46 9.86
C THR A 103 9.47 -4.52 8.91
N ILE A 104 9.68 -4.96 7.67
CA ILE A 104 8.64 -5.12 6.65
C ILE A 104 8.13 -6.56 6.69
N ASN A 105 6.81 -6.75 6.89
CA ASN A 105 6.16 -8.06 7.05
C ASN A 105 6.71 -8.93 8.20
N GLY A 106 7.22 -8.31 9.29
CA GLY A 106 7.65 -9.03 10.49
C GLY A 106 6.49 -9.76 11.17
N VAL A 107 6.73 -10.97 11.67
CA VAL A 107 5.70 -11.80 12.33
C VAL A 107 5.52 -11.44 13.81
N ILE A 108 6.53 -10.80 14.42
CA ILE A 108 6.56 -10.45 15.84
C ILE A 108 6.11 -9.00 16.01
N LYS A 109 4.93 -8.84 16.60
CA LYS A 109 4.24 -7.55 16.79
C LYS A 109 4.50 -6.92 18.15
N GLU A 110 4.93 -7.73 19.12
CA GLU A 110 5.16 -7.31 20.50
C GLU A 110 6.52 -7.83 20.96
N ASP A 111 7.25 -6.97 21.68
CA ASP A 111 8.52 -7.27 22.34
C ASP A 111 8.29 -8.23 23.53
N GLU A 112 9.34 -8.90 23.99
CA GLU A 112 9.37 -9.67 25.25
C GLU A 112 8.95 -8.83 26.47
N ASP A 113 9.17 -7.51 26.41
CA ASP A 113 8.76 -6.54 27.43
C ASP A 113 7.31 -6.02 27.26
N GLY A 114 6.55 -6.54 26.28
CA GLY A 114 5.15 -6.17 26.02
C GLY A 114 4.94 -4.86 25.24
N ASN A 115 6.02 -4.27 24.71
CA ASN A 115 5.94 -3.06 23.89
C ASN A 115 5.58 -3.40 22.43
N LYS A 116 4.71 -2.60 21.80
CA LYS A 116 4.34 -2.79 20.39
C LYS A 116 5.48 -2.37 19.47
N LEU A 117 5.84 -3.27 18.55
CA LEU A 117 6.83 -3.01 17.51
C LEU A 117 6.17 -2.37 16.29
N ASN A 118 6.76 -1.29 15.77
CA ASN A 118 6.29 -0.62 14.57
C ASN A 118 6.69 -1.43 13.33
N ARG A 119 5.77 -2.25 12.82
CA ARG A 119 5.96 -3.06 11.61
C ARG A 119 5.22 -2.47 10.43
N TYR A 120 5.80 -2.65 9.24
CA TYR A 120 5.19 -2.23 7.99
C TYR A 120 4.69 -3.45 7.23
N ASP A 121 3.37 -3.62 7.17
CA ASP A 121 2.79 -4.66 6.35
C ASP A 121 2.79 -4.22 4.88
N ALA A 122 3.26 -5.10 4.01
CA ALA A 122 3.21 -4.97 2.56
C ALA A 122 2.26 -6.05 2.00
N PRO A 123 0.93 -5.80 1.98
CA PRO A 123 -0.07 -6.83 1.68
C PRO A 123 0.12 -7.47 0.30
N LYS A 124 0.56 -6.68 -0.68
CA LYS A 124 0.85 -7.17 -2.04
C LYS A 124 1.98 -8.20 -2.03
N THR A 125 3.03 -7.97 -1.25
CA THR A 125 4.18 -8.89 -1.11
C THR A 125 3.77 -10.16 -0.39
N VAL A 126 2.96 -10.04 0.66
CA VAL A 126 2.44 -11.18 1.43
C VAL A 126 1.61 -12.11 0.54
N LEU A 127 0.69 -11.56 -0.27
CA LEU A 127 -0.12 -12.34 -1.21
C LEU A 127 0.75 -13.11 -2.21
N MET A 128 1.74 -12.45 -2.83
CA MET A 128 2.66 -13.10 -3.77
C MET A 128 3.47 -14.21 -3.09
N SER A 129 3.85 -14.01 -1.82
CA SER A 129 4.56 -15.03 -1.04
C SER A 129 3.71 -16.29 -0.81
N TYR A 130 2.41 -16.13 -0.55
CA TYR A 130 1.49 -17.27 -0.40
C TYR A 130 1.29 -18.02 -1.72
N ILE A 131 1.20 -17.30 -2.85
CA ILE A 131 1.11 -17.93 -4.17
C ILE A 131 2.37 -18.75 -4.47
N ILE A 132 3.55 -18.17 -4.26
CA ILE A 132 4.83 -18.86 -4.50
C ILE A 132 4.96 -20.09 -3.59
N LYS A 133 4.70 -19.93 -2.29
CA LYS A 133 4.75 -21.04 -1.33
C LYS A 133 3.77 -22.14 -1.71
N GLY A 134 2.52 -21.81 -2.04
CA GLY A 134 1.54 -22.82 -2.43
C GLY A 134 1.86 -23.51 -3.77
N ILE A 135 2.53 -22.84 -4.70
CA ILE A 135 3.04 -23.47 -5.93
C ILE A 135 4.21 -24.41 -5.60
N LEU A 136 5.18 -23.95 -4.80
CA LEU A 136 6.39 -24.71 -4.47
C LEU A 136 6.10 -25.92 -3.58
N SER A 137 5.16 -25.77 -2.63
CA SER A 137 4.71 -26.83 -1.72
C SER A 137 3.58 -27.68 -2.30
N GLN A 138 3.05 -27.36 -3.49
CA GLN A 138 1.88 -28.00 -4.12
C GLN A 138 0.57 -27.97 -3.29
N GLU A 139 0.53 -27.23 -2.18
CA GLU A 139 -0.62 -27.09 -1.28
C GLU A 139 -1.46 -25.83 -1.59
N LEU A 140 -1.58 -25.46 -2.86
CA LEU A 140 -2.41 -24.31 -3.23
C LEU A 140 -3.89 -24.64 -2.99
N PRO A 141 -4.69 -23.77 -2.35
CA PRO A 141 -6.11 -24.01 -2.14
C PRO A 141 -6.90 -23.83 -3.45
N TRP A 142 -6.75 -24.77 -4.38
CA TRP A 142 -7.35 -24.75 -5.72
C TRP A 142 -8.86 -24.58 -5.69
N GLY A 143 -9.54 -25.11 -4.67
CA GLY A 143 -10.97 -24.90 -4.48
C GLY A 143 -11.34 -23.42 -4.38
N LEU A 144 -10.62 -22.63 -3.59
CA LEU A 144 -10.87 -21.19 -3.43
C LEU A 144 -10.58 -20.41 -4.72
N ILE A 145 -9.54 -20.79 -5.45
CA ILE A 145 -9.17 -20.15 -6.72
C ILE A 145 -10.22 -20.41 -7.79
N LEU A 146 -10.68 -21.67 -7.92
CA LEU A 146 -11.72 -22.05 -8.86
C LEU A 146 -13.06 -21.39 -8.53
N ILE A 147 -13.42 -21.29 -7.25
CA ILE A 147 -14.61 -20.54 -6.81
C ILE A 147 -14.49 -19.07 -7.22
N GLY A 148 -13.35 -18.42 -6.96
CA GLY A 148 -13.11 -17.05 -7.38
C GLY A 148 -13.20 -16.87 -8.90
N GLY A 149 -12.65 -17.79 -9.68
CA GLY A 149 -12.75 -17.82 -11.14
C GLY A 149 -14.19 -17.98 -11.63
N MET A 150 -14.96 -18.87 -11.02
CA MET A 150 -16.38 -19.06 -11.34
C MET A 150 -17.21 -17.81 -11.03
N ILE A 151 -16.96 -17.15 -9.89
CA ILE A 151 -17.62 -15.88 -9.55
C ILE A 151 -17.27 -14.80 -10.59
N ALA A 152 -16.00 -14.70 -10.99
CA ALA A 152 -15.57 -13.75 -12.02
C ALA A 152 -16.28 -14.00 -13.35
N ILE A 153 -16.41 -15.26 -13.78
CA ILE A 153 -17.14 -15.64 -15.01
C ILE A 153 -18.62 -15.25 -14.90
N VAL A 154 -19.27 -15.57 -13.78
CA VAL A 154 -20.69 -15.23 -13.56
C VAL A 154 -20.91 -13.71 -13.60
N LEU A 155 -20.01 -12.93 -12.99
CA LEU A 155 -20.07 -11.46 -13.03
C LEU A 155 -19.88 -10.92 -14.46
N GLU A 156 -18.90 -11.44 -15.19
CA GLU A 156 -18.61 -11.02 -16.56
C GLU A 156 -19.79 -11.33 -17.49
N LEU A 157 -20.40 -12.51 -17.34
CA LEU A 157 -21.63 -12.89 -18.06
C LEU A 157 -22.85 -12.04 -17.67
N SER A 158 -22.85 -11.49 -16.45
CA SER A 158 -23.90 -10.57 -15.97
C SER A 158 -23.64 -9.12 -16.38
N GLY A 159 -22.57 -8.84 -17.13
CA GLY A 159 -22.19 -7.48 -17.55
C GLY A 159 -21.60 -6.63 -16.41
N VAL A 160 -21.23 -7.25 -15.28
CA VAL A 160 -20.59 -6.56 -14.15
C VAL A 160 -19.08 -6.77 -14.24
N PRO A 161 -18.26 -5.69 -14.31
CA PRO A 161 -16.81 -5.83 -14.36
C PRO A 161 -16.27 -6.53 -13.10
N SER A 162 -15.79 -7.76 -13.27
CA SER A 162 -15.30 -8.62 -12.19
C SER A 162 -14.17 -7.97 -11.37
N LEU A 163 -13.29 -7.20 -12.02
CA LEU A 163 -12.21 -6.45 -11.38
C LEU A 163 -12.72 -5.38 -10.40
N ALA A 164 -13.69 -4.56 -10.82
CA ALA A 164 -14.23 -3.50 -9.98
C ALA A 164 -14.96 -4.07 -8.76
N PHE A 165 -15.68 -5.18 -8.96
CA PHE A 165 -16.36 -5.91 -7.89
C PHE A 165 -15.36 -6.46 -6.85
N ALA A 166 -14.30 -7.13 -7.30
CA ALA A 166 -13.28 -7.70 -6.42
C ALA A 166 -12.57 -6.61 -5.58
N VAL A 167 -12.23 -5.48 -6.21
CA VAL A 167 -11.64 -4.33 -5.50
C VAL A 167 -12.62 -3.74 -4.48
N GLY A 168 -13.91 -3.67 -4.81
CA GLY A 168 -14.95 -3.16 -3.92
C GLY A 168 -15.11 -3.97 -2.63
N ILE A 169 -15.03 -5.31 -2.72
CA ILE A 169 -15.10 -6.20 -1.54
C ILE A 169 -13.82 -6.13 -0.71
N TYR A 170 -12.68 -5.87 -1.35
CA TYR A 170 -11.38 -5.80 -0.67
C TYR A 170 -11.21 -4.55 0.20
N LEU A 171 -11.87 -3.44 -0.15
CA LEU A 171 -11.71 -2.16 0.52
C LEU A 171 -12.71 -1.96 1.68
N PRO A 172 -12.27 -1.37 2.82
CA PRO A 172 -13.17 -1.05 3.92
C PRO A 172 -14.23 -0.05 3.47
N ILE A 173 -15.44 -0.16 4.03
CA ILE A 173 -16.60 0.66 3.62
C ILE A 173 -16.34 2.17 3.72
N SER A 174 -15.51 2.58 4.66
CA SER A 174 -15.07 3.97 4.84
C SER A 174 -14.22 4.48 3.67
N ALA A 175 -13.40 3.64 3.05
CA ALA A 175 -12.64 3.97 1.85
C ALA A 175 -13.49 3.85 0.57
N SER A 176 -14.41 2.89 0.53
CA SER A 176 -15.28 2.65 -0.62
C SER A 176 -16.39 3.70 -0.80
N SER A 177 -16.86 4.31 0.29
CA SER A 177 -17.97 5.27 0.26
C SER A 177 -17.66 6.55 -0.52
N PRO A 178 -16.51 7.23 -0.31
CA PRO A 178 -16.12 8.38 -1.13
C PRO A 178 -15.93 8.03 -2.62
N ILE A 179 -15.40 6.84 -2.91
CA ILE A 179 -15.25 6.33 -4.29
C ILE A 179 -16.62 6.18 -4.93
N PHE A 180 -17.58 5.61 -4.20
CA PHE A 180 -18.96 5.46 -4.66
C PHE A 180 -19.63 6.82 -4.92
N VAL A 181 -19.47 7.80 -4.02
CA VAL A 181 -19.98 9.17 -4.23
C VAL A 181 -19.34 9.82 -5.46
N GLY A 182 -18.03 9.68 -5.64
CA GLY A 182 -17.34 10.14 -6.85
C GLY A 182 -17.89 9.50 -8.13
N GLY A 183 -18.16 8.19 -8.10
CA GLY A 183 -18.82 7.47 -9.19
C GLY A 183 -20.23 7.97 -9.49
N MET A 184 -21.04 8.28 -8.47
CA MET A 184 -22.36 8.89 -8.65
C MET A 184 -22.28 10.28 -9.28
N VAL A 185 -21.30 11.10 -8.86
CA VAL A 185 -21.06 12.43 -9.46
C VAL A 185 -20.68 12.27 -10.93
N ARG A 186 -19.75 11.35 -11.26
CA ARG A 186 -19.36 11.06 -12.64
C ARG A 186 -20.56 10.62 -13.47
N TRP A 187 -21.35 9.68 -12.97
CA TRP A 187 -22.57 9.21 -13.65
C TRP A 187 -23.57 10.35 -13.92
N ALA A 188 -23.79 11.23 -12.95
CA ALA A 188 -24.67 12.37 -13.10
C ALA A 188 -24.14 13.43 -14.10
N VAL A 189 -22.82 13.67 -14.10
CA VAL A 189 -22.15 14.54 -15.09
C VAL A 189 -22.27 13.94 -16.50
N ASP A 190 -22.01 12.65 -16.65
CA ASP A 190 -22.06 11.96 -17.94
C ASP A 190 -23.48 11.96 -18.52
N LEU A 191 -24.51 11.77 -17.69
CA LEU A 191 -25.90 11.88 -18.11
C LEU A 191 -26.23 13.29 -18.65
N TYR A 192 -25.70 14.33 -18.01
CA TYR A 192 -25.86 15.71 -18.47
C TYR A 192 -25.10 15.99 -19.77
N LEU A 193 -23.84 15.56 -19.86
CA LEU A 193 -23.00 15.75 -21.04
C LEU A 193 -23.54 14.97 -22.25
N ARG A 194 -24.01 13.74 -22.07
CA ARG A 194 -24.69 12.95 -23.12
C ARG A 194 -25.91 13.70 -23.67
N ARG A 195 -26.74 14.31 -22.82
CA ARG A 195 -27.89 15.14 -23.27
C ARG A 195 -27.45 16.39 -24.05
N LYS A 196 -26.36 17.04 -23.62
CA LYS A 196 -25.79 18.21 -24.31
C LYS A 196 -25.19 17.85 -25.67
N LEU A 197 -24.58 16.67 -25.77
CA LEU A 197 -23.96 16.14 -26.99
C LEU A 197 -24.95 15.43 -27.92
N ALA A 198 -26.18 15.13 -27.47
CA ALA A 198 -27.22 14.48 -28.27
C ALA A 198 -27.59 15.24 -29.56
N SER A 199 -27.36 16.55 -29.60
CA SER A 199 -27.55 17.39 -30.79
C SER A 199 -26.38 17.34 -31.77
N LYS A 200 -25.25 16.71 -31.41
CA LYS A 200 -24.16 16.40 -32.32
C LYS A 200 -24.29 14.92 -32.73
N ASN A 201 -24.35 14.63 -34.03
CA ASN A 201 -24.33 13.26 -34.57
C ASN A 201 -22.94 12.60 -34.35
N LEU A 202 -22.59 12.33 -33.08
CA LEU A 202 -21.36 11.68 -32.67
C LEU A 202 -21.61 10.20 -32.43
N THR A 203 -20.62 9.36 -32.70
CA THR A 203 -20.65 7.95 -32.31
C THR A 203 -20.51 7.81 -30.79
N GLU A 204 -20.96 6.70 -30.21
CA GLU A 204 -20.91 6.49 -28.76
C GLU A 204 -19.48 6.56 -28.20
N GLU A 205 -18.49 6.07 -28.95
CA GLU A 205 -17.06 6.20 -28.62
C GLU A 205 -16.59 7.66 -28.60
N GLN A 206 -17.05 8.48 -29.54
CA GLN A 206 -16.71 9.90 -29.58
C GLN A 206 -17.34 10.68 -28.42
N VAL A 207 -18.56 10.31 -28.02
CA VAL A 207 -19.23 10.90 -26.85
C VAL A 207 -18.47 10.59 -25.56
N ILE A 208 -17.99 9.35 -25.40
CA ILE A 208 -17.17 8.95 -24.24
C ILE A 208 -15.85 9.71 -24.25
N ALA A 209 -15.13 9.75 -25.38
CA ALA A 209 -13.86 10.46 -25.49
C ALA A 209 -13.97 11.97 -25.21
N GLU A 210 -15.06 12.60 -25.65
CA GLU A 210 -15.31 14.02 -25.37
C GLU A 210 -15.65 14.25 -23.89
N THR A 211 -16.38 13.31 -23.28
CA THR A 211 -16.76 13.34 -21.86
C THR A 211 -15.55 13.09 -20.93
N ASP A 212 -14.57 12.30 -21.38
CA ASP A 212 -13.29 12.07 -20.70
C ASP A 212 -12.36 13.29 -20.76
N LYS A 213 -12.50 14.15 -21.76
CA LYS A 213 -11.78 15.43 -21.86
C LYS A 213 -12.39 16.56 -21.03
N SER A 214 -13.47 16.29 -20.30
CA SER A 214 -14.17 17.32 -19.53
C SER A 214 -13.29 17.93 -18.44
N ASN A 215 -13.52 19.21 -18.15
CA ASN A 215 -12.81 19.94 -17.09
C ASN A 215 -12.96 19.28 -15.72
N GLY A 216 -14.05 18.54 -15.48
CA GLY A 216 -14.25 17.75 -14.26
C GLY A 216 -13.22 16.63 -14.09
N VAL A 217 -12.89 15.90 -15.16
CA VAL A 217 -11.88 14.83 -15.14
C VAL A 217 -10.47 15.40 -14.94
N LEU A 218 -10.16 16.52 -15.62
CA LEU A 218 -8.89 17.23 -15.44
C LEU A 218 -8.71 17.72 -14.00
N LEU A 219 -9.73 18.33 -13.42
CA LEU A 219 -9.68 18.83 -12.03
C LEU A 219 -9.59 17.69 -11.01
N ALA A 220 -10.32 16.59 -11.23
CA ALA A 220 -10.25 15.39 -10.39
C ALA A 220 -8.84 14.75 -10.41
N SER A 221 -8.22 14.60 -11.58
CA SER A 221 -6.84 14.10 -11.68
C SER A 221 -5.83 15.04 -11.00
N GLY A 222 -6.05 16.36 -11.11
CA GLY A 222 -5.30 17.36 -10.34
C GLY A 222 -5.42 17.18 -8.83
N TYR A 223 -6.62 16.89 -8.30
CA TYR A 223 -6.80 16.61 -6.88
C TYR A 223 -6.13 15.33 -6.41
N ILE A 224 -6.11 14.28 -7.24
CA ILE A 224 -5.38 13.02 -6.92
C ILE A 224 -3.88 13.30 -6.81
N ALA A 225 -3.30 14.03 -7.76
CA ALA A 225 -1.90 14.41 -7.74
C ALA A 225 -1.58 15.33 -6.54
N GLY A 226 -2.40 16.36 -6.32
CA GLY A 226 -2.25 17.29 -5.20
C GLY A 226 -2.35 16.60 -3.83
N GLY A 227 -3.30 15.66 -3.67
CA GLY A 227 -3.45 14.86 -2.46
C GLY A 227 -2.23 13.98 -2.18
N SER A 228 -1.62 13.42 -3.23
CA SER A 228 -0.39 12.62 -3.10
C SER A 228 0.79 13.47 -2.64
N VAL A 229 0.97 14.66 -3.23
CA VAL A 229 2.01 15.61 -2.82
C VAL A 229 1.78 16.12 -1.40
N ALA A 230 0.54 16.44 -1.03
CA ALA A 230 0.19 16.84 0.33
C ALA A 230 0.47 15.72 1.34
N GLY A 231 0.19 14.46 1.01
CA GLY A 231 0.51 13.31 1.84
C GLY A 231 2.02 13.18 2.12
N ILE A 232 2.85 13.36 1.09
CA ILE A 232 4.32 13.37 1.25
C ILE A 232 4.75 14.54 2.15
N LEU A 233 4.19 15.73 1.97
CA LEU A 233 4.49 16.89 2.82
C LEU A 233 4.12 16.64 4.29
N ILE A 234 2.96 16.04 4.56
CA ILE A 234 2.53 15.69 5.92
C ILE A 234 3.49 14.67 6.54
N ALA A 235 3.95 13.67 5.78
CA ALA A 235 4.92 12.68 6.25
C ALA A 235 6.27 13.34 6.60
N ILE A 236 6.75 14.28 5.78
CA ILE A 236 7.97 15.05 6.06
C ILE A 236 7.82 15.88 7.35
N PHE A 237 6.65 16.50 7.55
CA PHE A 237 6.38 17.29 8.76
C PHE A 237 6.40 16.43 10.01
N ALA A 238 5.90 15.20 9.93
CA ALA A 238 5.92 14.25 11.04
C ALA A 238 7.34 13.72 11.36
N PHE A 239 8.25 13.70 10.39
CA PHE A 239 9.62 13.19 10.58
C PHE A 239 10.57 14.24 11.16
N LEU A 240 10.36 15.53 10.87
CA LEU A 240 11.24 16.61 11.31
C LEU A 240 10.79 17.17 12.67
N PRO A 241 11.60 17.10 13.74
CA PRO A 241 11.16 17.44 15.11
C PRO A 241 10.66 18.89 15.27
N MET A 242 11.20 19.83 14.50
CA MET A 242 10.75 21.23 14.49
C MET A 242 9.36 21.37 13.86
N LEU A 243 9.08 20.63 12.78
CA LEU A 243 7.80 20.69 12.08
C LEU A 243 6.73 19.84 12.78
N GLU A 244 7.13 18.75 13.44
CA GLU A 244 6.24 17.93 14.27
C GLU A 244 5.61 18.76 15.40
N ARG A 245 6.37 19.68 16.01
CA ARG A 245 5.84 20.62 17.02
C ARG A 245 4.78 21.55 16.45
N ILE A 246 4.98 22.03 15.22
CA ILE A 246 4.00 22.88 14.53
C ILE A 246 2.74 22.06 14.20
N GLN A 247 2.92 20.86 13.65
CA GLN A 247 1.83 19.96 13.29
C GLN A 247 1.00 19.53 14.52
N SER A 248 1.66 19.15 15.61
CA SER A 248 1.00 18.77 16.86
C SER A 248 0.33 19.95 17.55
N GLY A 249 0.92 21.15 17.48
CA GLY A 249 0.28 22.39 17.92
C GLY A 249 -1.00 22.70 17.14
N PHE A 250 -0.95 22.57 15.81
CA PHE A 250 -2.11 22.73 14.94
C PHE A 250 -3.17 21.66 15.21
N GLY A 251 -2.77 20.42 15.46
CA GLY A 251 -3.66 19.32 15.83
C GLY A 251 -4.37 19.55 17.17
N LYS A 252 -3.67 20.10 18.18
CA LYS A 252 -4.28 20.46 19.47
C LYS A 252 -5.28 21.62 19.33
N TRP A 253 -4.93 22.64 18.55
CA TRP A 253 -5.86 23.72 18.22
C TRP A 253 -7.09 23.19 17.48
N ALA A 254 -6.90 22.33 16.48
CA ALA A 254 -8.00 21.72 15.74
C ALA A 254 -8.91 20.88 16.65
N LYS A 255 -8.35 20.07 17.56
CA LYS A 255 -9.16 19.33 18.55
C LYS A 255 -9.97 20.25 19.48
N ALA A 256 -9.43 21.41 19.84
CA ALA A 256 -10.09 22.32 20.79
C ALA A 256 -11.11 23.27 20.13
N ALA A 257 -10.84 23.70 18.90
CA ALA A 257 -11.59 24.78 18.24
C ALA A 257 -12.37 24.32 16.99
N ASN A 258 -12.14 23.11 16.48
CA ASN A 258 -12.77 22.62 15.25
C ASN A 258 -13.81 21.52 15.53
N PRO A 259 -15.12 21.82 15.45
CA PRO A 259 -16.20 20.84 15.61
C PRO A 259 -16.14 19.70 14.58
N PHE A 260 -15.46 19.91 13.45
CA PHE A 260 -15.26 18.90 12.41
C PHE A 260 -14.16 17.88 12.76
N TYR A 261 -13.33 18.14 13.78
CA TYR A 261 -12.14 17.35 14.08
C TYR A 261 -12.30 16.41 15.29
N ALA A 262 -13.06 16.82 16.31
CA ALA A 262 -13.35 15.99 17.49
C ALA A 262 -14.69 16.38 18.12
N GLY A 263 -15.59 15.41 18.30
CA GLY A 263 -16.91 15.58 18.93
C GLY A 263 -17.91 14.49 18.53
N GLU A 264 -19.03 14.38 19.23
CA GLU A 264 -20.07 13.37 18.94
C GLU A 264 -20.72 13.54 17.56
N TRP A 265 -20.68 14.76 17.02
CA TRP A 265 -21.20 15.10 15.69
C TRP A 265 -20.10 15.23 14.63
N ALA A 266 -18.84 14.95 14.97
CA ALA A 266 -17.71 15.14 14.06
C ALA A 266 -17.85 14.28 12.79
N ASP A 267 -18.34 13.05 12.93
CA ASP A 267 -18.59 12.15 11.79
C ASP A 267 -19.58 12.76 10.79
N LEU A 268 -20.71 13.31 11.30
CA LEU A 268 -21.74 13.91 10.47
C LEU A 268 -21.27 15.24 9.87
N LEU A 269 -20.54 16.04 10.63
CA LEU A 269 -19.95 17.29 10.15
C LEU A 269 -18.87 17.04 9.08
N SER A 270 -18.10 15.95 9.20
CA SER A 270 -17.07 15.57 8.22
C SER A 270 -17.62 15.24 6.83
N LEU A 271 -18.91 14.91 6.73
CA LEU A 271 -19.60 14.72 5.45
C LEU A 271 -19.82 16.04 4.70
N ILE A 272 -19.83 17.19 5.38
CA ILE A 272 -20.07 18.50 4.74
C ILE A 272 -18.95 18.85 3.76
N PRO A 273 -17.64 18.80 4.11
CA PRO A 273 -16.56 18.99 3.15
C PRO A 273 -16.64 18.05 1.94
N ILE A 274 -16.98 16.78 2.17
CA ILE A 274 -17.12 15.78 1.11
C ILE A 274 -18.28 16.16 0.17
N ALA A 275 -19.43 16.55 0.74
CA ALA A 275 -20.59 16.99 -0.02
C ALA A 275 -20.31 18.26 -0.82
N ILE A 276 -19.60 19.23 -0.23
CA ILE A 276 -19.15 20.46 -0.91
C ILE A 276 -18.25 20.11 -2.09
N LEU A 277 -17.26 19.23 -1.88
CA LEU A 277 -16.32 18.83 -2.93
C LEU A 277 -17.03 18.05 -4.05
N ALA A 278 -17.95 17.15 -3.71
CA ALA A 278 -18.76 16.41 -4.68
C ALA A 278 -19.64 17.35 -5.52
N LEU A 279 -20.29 18.32 -4.87
CA LEU A 279 -21.12 19.32 -5.53
C LEU A 279 -20.29 20.27 -6.39
N PHE A 280 -19.11 20.68 -5.91
CA PHE A 280 -18.16 21.48 -6.69
C PHE A 280 -17.71 20.74 -7.96
N LEU A 281 -17.29 19.47 -7.84
CA LEU A 281 -16.94 18.62 -8.98
C LEU A 281 -18.11 18.44 -9.95
N PHE A 282 -19.34 18.28 -9.44
CA PHE A 282 -20.53 18.19 -10.27
C PHE A 282 -20.76 19.47 -11.10
N PHE A 283 -20.62 20.65 -10.49
CA PHE A 283 -20.78 21.92 -11.21
C PHE A 283 -19.66 22.21 -12.21
N VAL A 284 -18.42 21.85 -11.89
CA VAL A 284 -17.28 21.95 -12.81
C VAL A 284 -17.44 20.96 -13.97
N GLY A 285 -17.86 19.73 -13.69
CA GLY A 285 -18.12 18.71 -14.70
C GLY A 285 -19.26 19.07 -15.66
N ARG A 286 -20.26 19.82 -15.19
CA ARG A 286 -21.31 20.38 -16.04
C ARG A 286 -20.89 21.61 -16.86
N GLU A 287 -19.64 22.04 -16.74
CA GLU A 287 -19.08 23.26 -17.34
C GLU A 287 -19.85 24.53 -16.94
N VAL A 288 -20.56 24.51 -15.80
CA VAL A 288 -21.24 25.69 -15.25
C VAL A 288 -20.22 26.62 -14.59
N ILE A 289 -19.19 26.02 -14.00
CA ILE A 289 -18.08 26.69 -13.32
C ILE A 289 -16.80 26.29 -14.05
N LEU A 290 -15.93 27.26 -14.35
CA LEU A 290 -14.67 27.04 -15.08
C LEU A 290 -14.84 26.48 -16.50
N SER A 291 -15.82 26.96 -17.29
CA SER A 291 -15.86 26.67 -18.73
C SER A 291 -14.62 27.29 -19.39
N GLY A 292 -13.69 26.45 -19.86
CA GLY A 292 -12.56 26.91 -20.66
C GLY A 292 -13.05 27.65 -21.90
N ARG A 293 -12.36 28.73 -22.30
CA ARG A 293 -12.62 29.37 -23.60
C ARG A 293 -12.53 28.29 -24.68
N ARG A 294 -13.60 28.14 -25.49
CA ARG A 294 -13.53 27.36 -26.73
C ARG A 294 -12.44 28.01 -27.58
N SER A 295 -11.31 27.34 -27.74
CA SER A 295 -10.36 27.66 -28.80
C SER A 295 -11.05 27.28 -30.10
N ASP A 296 -11.41 28.29 -30.89
CA ASP A 296 -11.92 28.08 -32.23
C ASP A 296 -10.86 27.33 -33.06
N PRO A 297 -11.24 26.41 -33.97
CA PRO A 297 -10.28 25.63 -34.77
C PRO A 297 -9.50 26.45 -35.82
N PHE A 298 -9.51 27.78 -35.73
CA PHE A 298 -8.93 28.71 -36.69
C PHE A 298 -8.19 29.85 -35.98
N GLU A 299 -7.13 29.51 -35.25
CA GLU A 299 -6.01 30.41 -34.91
C GLU A 299 -4.70 29.63 -34.90
#